data_AF-A0AAJ1JTD5-F1
#
_entry.id   AF-A0AAJ1JTD5-F1
#
_cell.length_a   1.000
_cell.length_b   1.000
_cell.length_c   1.000
_cell.angle_alpha   90.00
_cell.angle_beta   90.00
_cell.angle_gamma   90.00
#
_symmetry.space_group_name_H-M   'P 1'
#
loop_
_entity.id
_entity.type
_entity.pdbx_description
1 polymer ?
#
loop_
_entity_poly.entity_id
_entity_poly.type
_entity_poly.pdbx_seq_one_letter_code
_entity_poly.pdbx_strand_id
1 'polypeptide(L)'
;MDVSDDVLNVVIDHQKCLQPVEVYRGLQQGNVRLVQFIPLVKHDGSGHLTDESVTSEAWGRFLITIFDIWVREDINQISIQLFDKTLRQWCGLTAQIERQTMSSMNTRCQTCSLFQYYHGDCPAYCEENGKGVLCAGYQAFFSHTAPHMRVMRDLLKQHRSPMELMAMLR
;
A
#
# COMPACT_ATOMS: atom_id res chain seq x y z
N MET A 1 -28.04 5.20 13.80
CA MET A 1 -26.79 4.56 14.26
C MET A 1 -25.73 4.96 13.27
N ASP A 2 -24.94 5.97 13.64
CA ASP A 2 -23.82 6.43 12.84
C ASP A 2 -22.71 5.40 13.03
N VAL A 3 -22.48 4.55 12.02
CA VAL A 3 -21.24 3.77 11.96
C VAL A 3 -20.24 4.77 11.37
N SER A 4 -19.63 5.61 12.21
CA SER A 4 -18.48 6.35 11.72
C SER A 4 -17.41 5.31 11.42
N ASP A 5 -17.19 5.04 10.14
CA ASP A 5 -16.01 4.34 9.64
C ASP A 5 -14.80 5.28 9.83
N ASP A 6 -14.51 5.63 11.08
CA ASP A 6 -13.40 6.51 11.41
C ASP A 6 -12.12 5.78 11.02
N VAL A 7 -11.45 6.33 10.00
CA VAL A 7 -10.17 5.83 9.52
C VAL A 7 -9.16 5.97 10.65
N LEU A 8 -8.64 4.85 11.17
CA LEU A 8 -7.51 4.89 12.07
C LEU A 8 -6.24 5.19 11.26
N ASN A 9 -5.70 6.39 11.45
CA ASN A 9 -4.43 6.81 10.88
C ASN A 9 -3.28 6.36 11.78
N VAL A 10 -2.42 5.48 11.27
CA VAL A 10 -1.28 4.93 12.01
C VAL A 10 0.01 5.46 11.39
N VAL A 11 0.69 6.34 12.12
CA VAL A 11 2.00 6.85 11.70
C VAL A 11 3.06 5.80 11.97
N ILE A 12 3.78 5.41 10.92
CA ILE A 12 4.85 4.42 10.96
C ILE A 12 6.19 5.15 10.90
N ASP A 13 6.86 5.22 12.04
CA ASP A 13 8.26 5.63 12.17
C ASP A 13 9.20 4.44 11.93
N HIS A 14 10.51 4.70 11.94
CA HIS A 14 11.54 3.68 11.78
C HIS A 14 11.34 2.47 12.71
N GLN A 15 11.11 2.71 14.01
CA GLN A 15 11.00 1.66 15.02
C GLN A 15 9.76 0.76 14.80
N LYS A 16 8.60 1.35 14.49
CA LYS A 16 7.38 0.60 14.17
C LYS A 16 7.52 -0.17 12.86
N CYS A 17 8.23 0.41 11.89
CA CYS A 17 8.46 -0.23 10.59
C CYS A 17 9.26 -1.53 10.70
N LEU A 18 10.12 -1.65 11.71
CA LEU A 18 10.86 -2.87 12.03
C LEU A 18 10.05 -3.92 12.79
N GLN A 19 8.83 -3.59 13.24
CA GLN A 19 7.96 -4.47 14.03
C GLN A 19 6.56 -4.64 13.40
N PRO A 20 6.46 -5.00 12.10
CA PRO A 20 5.18 -5.04 11.38
C PRO A 20 4.16 -6.01 11.99
N VAL A 21 4.62 -7.14 12.52
CA VAL A 21 3.74 -8.15 13.13
C VAL A 21 3.08 -7.57 14.38
N GLU A 22 3.84 -6.96 15.27
CA GLU A 22 3.30 -6.37 16.51
C GLU A 22 2.30 -5.25 16.19
N VAL A 23 2.64 -4.36 15.25
CA VAL A 23 1.73 -3.31 14.78
C VAL A 23 0.42 -3.90 14.29
N TYR A 24 0.48 -4.94 13.45
CA TYR A 24 -0.72 -5.52 12.88
C TYR A 24 -1.55 -6.34 13.89
N ARG A 25 -0.90 -7.12 14.76
CA ARG A 25 -1.59 -7.85 15.85
C ARG A 25 -2.28 -6.88 16.80
N GLY A 26 -1.68 -5.72 17.08
CA GLY A 26 -2.33 -4.66 17.86
C GLY A 26 -3.61 -4.12 17.20
N LEU A 27 -3.63 -4.00 15.88
CA LEU A 27 -4.85 -3.62 15.13
C LEU A 27 -5.93 -4.69 15.22
N GLN A 28 -5.58 -5.98 15.08
CA GLN A 28 -6.54 -7.09 15.20
C GLN A 28 -7.19 -7.16 16.59
N GLN A 29 -6.48 -6.76 17.64
CA GLN A 29 -7.03 -6.73 19.00
C GLN A 29 -7.93 -5.52 19.25
N GLY A 30 -7.83 -4.48 18.42
CA GLY A 30 -8.66 -3.29 18.48
C GLY A 30 -10.00 -3.47 17.77
N ASN A 31 -10.98 -2.63 18.09
CA ASN A 31 -12.25 -2.55 17.34
C ASN A 31 -12.12 -1.63 16.13
N VAL A 32 -11.12 -1.87 15.28
CA VAL A 32 -10.81 -1.04 14.11
C VAL A 32 -11.16 -1.78 12.84
N ARG A 33 -11.82 -1.09 11.90
CA ARG A 33 -12.25 -1.70 10.62
C ARG A 33 -11.56 -1.09 9.42
N LEU A 34 -11.11 0.16 9.53
CA LEU A 34 -10.51 0.91 8.45
C LEU A 34 -9.21 1.56 8.92
N VAL A 35 -8.10 1.18 8.28
CA VAL A 35 -6.74 1.60 8.67
C VAL A 35 -6.02 2.25 7.50
N GLN A 36 -5.39 3.39 7.78
CA GLN A 36 -4.44 4.04 6.89
C GLN A 36 -3.07 4.10 7.55
N PHE A 37 -2.08 3.41 6.99
CA PHE A 37 -0.69 3.58 7.38
C PHE A 37 -0.10 4.82 6.72
N ILE A 38 0.58 5.65 7.51
CA ILE A 38 1.23 6.88 7.06
C ILE A 38 2.72 6.76 7.36
N PRO A 39 3.61 6.64 6.37
CA PRO A 39 5.04 6.57 6.63
C PRO A 39 5.58 7.92 7.09
N LEU A 40 6.32 7.95 8.20
CA LEU A 40 7.03 9.13 8.67
C LEU A 40 8.30 9.33 7.84
N VAL A 41 8.34 10.41 7.07
CA VAL A 41 9.51 10.83 6.29
C VAL A 41 9.86 12.26 6.69
N LYS A 42 10.98 12.42 7.38
CA LYS A 42 11.48 13.68 7.89
C LYS A 42 12.95 13.86 7.49
N HIS A 43 13.28 15.08 7.09
CA HIS A 43 14.65 15.48 6.76
C HIS A 43 15.23 16.37 7.86
N ASP A 44 16.53 16.26 8.09
CA ASP A 44 17.28 17.17 8.95
C ASP A 44 17.61 18.48 8.21
N GLY A 45 18.31 19.41 8.89
CA GLY A 45 18.71 20.70 8.31
C GLY A 45 19.69 20.59 7.13
N SER A 46 20.25 19.41 6.87
CA SER A 46 21.15 19.12 5.74
C SER A 46 20.45 18.40 4.58
N GLY A 47 19.15 18.10 4.73
CA GLY A 47 18.37 17.39 3.71
C GLY A 47 18.53 15.87 3.75
N HIS A 48 19.17 15.29 4.77
CA HIS A 48 19.23 13.84 4.97
C HIS A 48 18.04 13.36 5.79
N LEU A 49 17.62 12.11 5.61
CA LEU A 49 16.57 11.53 6.45
C LEU A 49 17.02 11.47 7.90
N THR A 50 16.14 11.89 8.82
CA THR A 50 16.35 11.68 10.25
C THR A 50 16.23 10.21 10.63
N ASP A 51 16.83 9.79 11.75
CA ASP A 51 16.77 8.40 12.23
C ASP A 51 15.35 7.88 12.50
N GLU A 52 14.39 8.78 12.79
CA GLU A 52 12.97 8.44 12.97
C GLU A 52 12.27 8.09 11.65
N SER A 53 12.86 8.44 10.51
CA SER A 53 12.26 8.27 9.19
C SER A 53 12.28 6.82 8.73
N VAL A 54 11.22 6.41 8.04
CA VAL A 54 11.22 5.13 7.36
C VAL A 54 12.17 5.15 6.16
N THR A 55 12.92 4.07 5.98
CA THR A 55 13.68 3.85 4.74
C THR A 55 12.80 3.16 3.71
N SER A 56 13.13 3.31 2.43
CA SER A 56 12.43 2.62 1.33
C SER A 56 12.33 1.12 1.57
N GLU A 57 13.45 0.49 1.95
CA GLU A 57 13.53 -0.95 2.11
C GLU A 57 12.70 -1.45 3.31
N ALA A 58 12.81 -0.76 4.45
CA ALA A 58 12.03 -1.10 5.64
C ALA A 58 10.54 -0.96 5.37
N TRP A 59 10.14 0.11 4.67
CA TRP A 59 8.74 0.34 4.29
C TRP A 59 8.17 -0.77 3.41
N GLY A 60 8.93 -1.21 2.40
CA GLY A 60 8.53 -2.34 1.55
C GLY A 60 8.35 -3.62 2.36
N ARG A 61 9.31 -3.95 3.23
CA ARG A 61 9.23 -5.12 4.13
C ARG A 61 8.03 -5.05 5.07
N PHE A 62 7.75 -3.88 5.63
CA PHE A 62 6.60 -3.65 6.50
C PHE A 62 5.28 -3.94 5.77
N LEU A 63 5.06 -3.33 4.59
CA LEU A 63 3.85 -3.53 3.81
C LEU A 63 3.65 -4.97 3.36
N ILE A 64 4.72 -5.62 2.89
CA ILE A 64 4.70 -7.03 2.47
C ILE A 64 4.32 -7.93 3.64
N THR A 65 4.95 -7.73 4.81
CA THR A 65 4.67 -8.55 5.99
C THR A 65 3.22 -8.43 6.44
N ILE A 66 2.68 -7.20 6.48
CA ILE A 66 1.28 -6.98 6.84
C ILE A 66 0.34 -7.60 5.80
N PHE A 67 0.65 -7.45 4.51
CA PHE A 67 -0.15 -8.07 3.45
C PHE A 67 -0.19 -9.59 3.58
N ASP A 68 0.96 -10.21 3.85
CA ASP A 68 1.08 -11.66 4.01
C ASP A 68 0.24 -12.20 5.17
N ILE A 69 0.11 -11.46 6.27
CA ILE A 69 -0.78 -11.83 7.37
C ILE A 69 -2.24 -11.59 6.94
N TRP A 70 -2.55 -10.38 6.48
CA TRP A 70 -3.90 -9.95 6.12
C TRP A 70 -4.54 -10.89 5.08
N VAL A 71 -3.82 -11.25 4.03
CA VAL A 71 -4.33 -12.08 2.93
C VAL A 71 -4.61 -13.53 3.35
N ARG A 72 -4.07 -13.98 4.49
CA ARG A 72 -4.27 -15.34 5.03
C ARG A 72 -5.30 -15.38 6.15
N GLU A 73 -5.47 -14.29 6.86
CA GLU A 73 -6.20 -14.27 8.14
C GLU A 73 -7.43 -13.33 8.13
N ASP A 74 -7.39 -12.21 7.42
CA ASP A 74 -8.26 -11.05 7.70
C ASP A 74 -8.91 -10.39 6.50
N ILE A 75 -8.96 -11.04 5.32
CA ILE A 75 -9.70 -10.49 4.19
C ILE A 75 -11.15 -10.23 4.64
N ASN A 76 -11.60 -8.97 4.52
CA ASN A 76 -12.90 -8.42 4.98
C ASN A 76 -13.08 -8.18 6.49
N GLN A 77 -12.07 -8.40 7.34
CA GLN A 77 -12.13 -8.03 8.76
C GLN A 77 -11.59 -6.62 9.01
N ILE A 78 -10.39 -6.35 8.48
CA ILE A 78 -9.74 -5.04 8.51
C ILE A 78 -9.49 -4.60 7.08
N SER A 79 -10.05 -3.45 6.69
CA SER A 79 -9.71 -2.75 5.46
C SER A 79 -8.43 -1.95 5.67
N ILE A 80 -7.41 -2.25 4.87
CA ILE A 80 -6.19 -1.47 4.79
C ILE A 80 -6.27 -0.63 3.53
N GLN A 81 -6.31 0.70 3.69
CA GLN A 81 -6.62 1.62 2.60
C GLN A 81 -5.72 1.45 1.37
N LEU A 82 -4.43 1.16 1.57
CA LEU A 82 -3.49 0.91 0.47
C LEU A 82 -3.83 -0.36 -0.32
N PHE A 83 -4.27 -1.42 0.36
CA PHE A 83 -4.62 -2.70 -0.27
C PHE A 83 -5.92 -2.57 -1.04
N ASP A 84 -6.92 -1.88 -0.47
CA ASP A 84 -8.19 -1.59 -1.13
C ASP A 84 -8.01 -0.73 -2.38
N LYS A 85 -7.20 0.34 -2.29
CA LYS A 85 -6.86 1.18 -3.45
C LYS A 85 -6.17 0.37 -4.55
N THR A 86 -5.22 -0.47 -4.15
CA THR A 86 -4.52 -1.39 -5.06
C THR A 86 -5.50 -2.33 -5.76
N LEU A 87 -6.38 -2.99 -5.01
CA LEU A 87 -7.35 -3.92 -5.60
C LEU A 87 -8.34 -3.21 -6.53
N ARG A 88 -8.79 -1.99 -6.17
CA ARG A 88 -9.63 -1.15 -7.06
C ARG A 88 -8.92 -0.83 -8.38
N GLN A 89 -7.63 -0.50 -8.34
CA GLN A 89 -6.82 -0.28 -9.54
C GLN A 89 -6.72 -1.55 -10.41
N TRP A 90 -6.47 -2.72 -9.79
CA TRP A 90 -6.48 -4.00 -10.51
C TRP A 90 -7.82 -4.33 -11.17
N CYS A 91 -8.93 -3.93 -10.55
CA CYS A 91 -10.27 -4.08 -11.10
C CYS A 91 -10.61 -3.03 -12.18
N GLY A 92 -9.76 -2.03 -12.40
CA GLY A 92 -10.03 -0.91 -13.30
C GLY A 92 -11.09 0.06 -12.75
N LEU A 93 -11.30 0.08 -11.43
CA LEU A 93 -12.30 0.92 -10.74
C LEU A 93 -11.77 2.31 -10.35
N THR A 94 -10.49 2.63 -10.56
CA THR A 94 -10.03 4.00 -10.46
C THR A 94 -10.46 4.77 -11.71
N ALA A 95 -11.22 5.84 -11.48
CA ALA A 95 -11.64 6.78 -12.51
C ALA A 95 -10.44 7.29 -13.31
N GLN A 96 -10.69 7.59 -14.58
CA GLN A 96 -9.79 8.29 -15.49
C GLN A 96 -8.86 9.25 -14.75
N ILE A 97 -7.55 8.99 -14.75
CA ILE A 97 -6.60 10.08 -14.66
C ILE A 97 -6.80 10.88 -15.95
N GLU A 98 -7.29 12.11 -15.81
CA GLU A 98 -7.28 13.10 -16.87
C GLU A 98 -5.85 13.16 -17.44
N ARG A 99 -5.70 13.08 -18.76
CA ARG A 99 -4.41 13.01 -19.50
C ARG A 99 -3.46 14.20 -19.25
N GLN A 100 -3.76 15.09 -18.30
CA GLN A 100 -3.10 16.37 -18.08
C GLN A 100 -1.90 16.31 -17.12
N THR A 101 -1.64 15.22 -16.40
CA THR A 101 -0.44 15.05 -15.55
C THR A 101 0.66 14.19 -16.18
N MET A 102 0.59 13.90 -17.49
CA MET A 102 1.66 13.19 -18.21
C MET A 102 2.88 14.09 -18.56
N SER A 103 2.77 15.42 -18.48
CA SER A 103 3.85 16.32 -18.96
C SER A 103 4.97 16.59 -17.94
N SER A 104 4.81 16.19 -16.68
CA SER A 104 5.79 16.49 -15.61
C SER A 104 6.39 15.25 -14.95
N MET A 105 6.12 14.05 -15.46
CA MET A 105 6.70 12.81 -14.93
C MET A 105 8.09 12.56 -15.51
N ASN A 106 9.07 12.35 -14.63
CA ASN A 106 10.43 11.93 -14.99
C ASN A 106 10.39 10.62 -15.83
N THR A 107 11.29 10.49 -16.81
CA THR A 107 11.41 9.35 -17.74
C THR A 107 11.48 7.99 -17.05
N ARG A 108 11.92 7.93 -15.78
CA ARG A 108 11.97 6.69 -15.02
C ARG A 108 10.59 6.18 -14.54
N CYS A 109 9.63 7.06 -14.30
CA CYS A 109 8.25 6.65 -13.99
C CYS A 109 7.53 6.14 -15.25
N GLN A 110 7.88 6.70 -16.42
CA GLN A 110 7.36 6.28 -17.71
C GLN A 110 7.84 4.88 -18.13
N THR A 111 9.04 4.50 -17.68
CA THR A 111 9.64 3.17 -17.93
C THR A 111 9.50 2.21 -16.76
N CYS A 112 8.84 2.62 -15.66
CA CYS A 112 8.61 1.77 -14.50
C CYS A 112 7.68 0.61 -14.90
N SER A 113 8.06 -0.63 -14.61
CA SER A 113 7.25 -1.82 -14.88
C SER A 113 5.88 -1.81 -14.19
N LEU A 114 5.71 -0.97 -13.16
CA LEU A 114 4.44 -0.78 -12.47
C LEU A 114 3.51 0.24 -13.13
N PHE A 115 4.00 1.01 -14.10
CA PHE A 115 3.19 1.99 -14.84
C PHE A 115 2.00 1.32 -15.54
N GLN A 116 2.16 0.08 -16.01
CA GLN A 116 1.08 -0.70 -16.63
C GLN A 116 -0.10 -0.96 -15.67
N TYR A 117 0.16 -1.00 -14.36
CA TYR A 117 -0.85 -1.35 -13.36
C TYR A 117 -1.39 -0.12 -12.62
N TYR A 118 -0.61 0.95 -12.52
CA TYR A 118 -0.93 2.12 -11.70
C TYR A 118 -1.10 3.42 -12.48
N HIS A 119 -0.80 3.46 -13.78
CA HIS A 119 -1.04 4.61 -14.68
C HIS A 119 -0.56 5.99 -14.20
N GLY A 120 0.32 6.06 -13.19
CA GLY A 120 0.79 7.32 -12.60
C GLY A 120 0.32 7.57 -11.16
N ASP A 121 -0.62 6.78 -10.62
CA ASP A 121 -1.15 6.89 -9.24
C ASP A 121 -0.27 6.21 -8.18
N CYS A 122 1.05 6.15 -8.40
CA CYS A 122 1.96 5.66 -7.35
C CYS A 122 1.82 6.57 -6.13
N PRO A 123 1.64 6.05 -4.89
CA PRO A 123 1.52 6.87 -3.69
C PRO A 123 2.70 7.85 -3.61
N ALA A 124 2.38 9.11 -3.86
CA ALA A 124 3.33 10.15 -4.15
C ALA A 124 4.27 10.40 -2.95
N TYR A 125 5.52 9.97 -3.09
CA TYR A 125 6.67 10.60 -2.44
C TYR A 125 7.67 11.06 -3.47
N CYS A 126 7.29 11.21 -4.75
CA CYS A 126 8.19 11.58 -5.84
C CYS A 126 8.87 12.93 -5.53
N GLU A 127 10.16 12.91 -5.21
CA GLU A 127 10.97 14.13 -5.16
C GLU A 127 11.21 14.67 -6.58
N GLU A 128 11.66 15.93 -6.67
CA GLU A 128 11.92 16.64 -7.93
C GLU A 128 12.85 15.86 -8.89
N ASN A 129 13.66 14.93 -8.37
CA ASN A 129 14.58 14.08 -9.13
C ASN A 129 13.95 12.76 -9.63
N GLY A 130 12.65 12.57 -9.48
CA GLY A 130 11.92 11.37 -9.95
C GLY A 130 12.23 10.08 -9.20
N LYS A 131 12.84 10.15 -8.00
CA LYS A 131 12.80 9.08 -6.99
C LYS A 131 12.03 9.62 -5.82
N GLY A 132 10.93 8.99 -5.47
CA GLY A 132 10.45 9.18 -4.11
C GLY A 132 11.28 8.37 -3.13
N VAL A 133 11.52 8.92 -1.94
CA VAL A 133 12.26 8.26 -0.85
C VAL A 133 11.80 6.80 -0.66
N LEU A 134 10.51 6.54 -0.83
CA LEU A 134 9.88 5.24 -0.60
C LEU A 134 9.60 4.41 -1.87
N CYS A 135 10.06 4.87 -3.04
CA CYS A 135 9.71 4.26 -4.33
C CYS A 135 10.12 2.78 -4.44
N ALA A 136 11.32 2.40 -3.98
CA ALA A 136 11.77 1.02 -4.03
C ALA A 136 10.93 0.11 -3.12
N GLY A 137 10.53 0.61 -1.94
CA GLY A 137 9.65 -0.11 -1.02
C GLY A 137 8.28 -0.39 -1.62
N TYR A 138 7.64 0.62 -2.20
CA TYR A 138 6.38 0.45 -2.91
C TYR A 138 6.53 -0.50 -4.10
N GLN A 139 7.63 -0.39 -4.86
CA GLN A 139 7.90 -1.30 -5.97
C GLN A 139 7.91 -2.77 -5.53
N ALA A 140 8.67 -3.06 -4.47
CA ALA A 140 8.72 -4.40 -3.90
C ALA A 140 7.34 -4.90 -3.45
N PHE A 141 6.58 -4.05 -2.74
CA PHE A 141 5.22 -4.37 -2.31
C PHE A 141 4.29 -4.72 -3.48
N PHE A 142 4.24 -3.88 -4.51
CA PHE A 142 3.35 -4.11 -5.65
C PHE A 142 3.75 -5.34 -6.46
N SER A 143 5.05 -5.58 -6.65
CA SER A 143 5.53 -6.80 -7.30
C SER A 143 5.17 -8.06 -6.51
N HIS A 144 5.34 -8.05 -5.18
CA HIS A 144 5.00 -9.18 -4.31
C HIS A 144 3.50 -9.50 -4.29
N THR A 145 2.68 -8.46 -4.23
CA THR A 145 1.22 -8.62 -4.08
C THR A 145 0.50 -8.86 -5.40
N ALA A 146 1.09 -8.54 -6.56
CA ALA A 146 0.46 -8.66 -7.87
C ALA A 146 -0.21 -10.02 -8.15
N PRO A 147 0.38 -11.20 -7.85
CA PRO A 147 -0.29 -12.48 -8.07
C PRO A 147 -1.59 -12.61 -7.26
N HIS A 148 -1.58 -12.19 -5.99
CA HIS A 148 -2.74 -12.21 -5.09
C HIS A 148 -3.83 -11.24 -5.55
N MET A 149 -3.44 -10.02 -5.91
CA MET A 149 -4.36 -9.00 -6.42
C MET A 149 -5.04 -9.43 -7.72
N ARG A 150 -4.32 -10.13 -8.60
CA ARG A 150 -4.88 -10.71 -9.82
C ARG A 150 -5.99 -11.73 -9.52
N VAL A 151 -5.75 -12.63 -8.57
CA VAL A 151 -6.76 -13.63 -8.16
C VAL A 151 -7.97 -12.94 -7.50
N MET A 152 -7.75 -12.00 -6.58
CA MET A 152 -8.85 -11.25 -5.94
C MET A 152 -9.69 -10.49 -6.97
N ARG A 153 -9.05 -9.85 -7.96
CA ARG A 153 -9.75 -9.22 -9.09
C ARG A 153 -10.61 -10.22 -9.87
N ASP A 154 -10.08 -11.40 -10.18
CA ASP A 154 -10.79 -12.40 -10.98
C ASP A 154 -11.98 -13.00 -10.21
N LEU A 155 -11.84 -13.16 -8.89
CA LEU A 155 -12.96 -13.50 -8.00
C LEU A 155 -14.05 -12.42 -8.03
N LEU A 156 -13.68 -11.15 -7.84
CA LEU A 156 -14.63 -10.04 -7.87
C LEU A 156 -15.37 -9.93 -9.21
N LYS A 157 -14.67 -10.13 -10.34
CA LYS A 157 -15.29 -10.17 -11.68
C LYS A 157 -16.30 -11.30 -11.85
N GLN A 158 -16.16 -12.38 -11.09
CA GLN A 158 -17.09 -13.51 -11.06
C GLN A 158 -18.18 -13.34 -9.98
N HIS A 159 -18.29 -12.16 -9.36
CA HIS A 159 -19.17 -11.90 -8.21
C HIS A 159 -18.89 -12.84 -7.01
N ARG A 160 -17.65 -13.30 -6.90
CA ARG A 160 -17.15 -14.16 -5.82
C ARG A 160 -16.39 -13.36 -4.78
N SER A 161 -16.33 -13.90 -3.57
CA SER A 161 -15.70 -13.22 -2.44
C SER A 161 -14.17 -13.31 -2.53
N PRO A 162 -13.42 -12.20 -2.33
CA PRO A 162 -11.96 -12.26 -2.20
C PRO A 162 -11.46 -13.20 -1.09
N MET A 163 -12.28 -13.52 -0.08
CA MET A 163 -11.93 -14.49 0.98
C MET A 163 -11.67 -15.90 0.44
N GLU A 164 -12.14 -16.21 -0.76
CA GLU A 164 -11.81 -17.48 -1.39
C GLU A 164 -10.32 -17.61 -1.68
N LEU A 165 -9.60 -16.48 -1.85
CA LEU A 165 -8.14 -16.49 -1.89
C LEU A 165 -7.53 -16.97 -0.57
N MET A 166 -8.05 -16.55 0.59
CA MET A 166 -7.58 -17.07 1.89
C MET A 166 -7.69 -18.59 1.95
N ALA A 167 -8.80 -19.16 1.47
CA ALA A 167 -8.99 -20.60 1.46
C ALA A 167 -8.00 -21.34 0.54
N MET A 168 -7.54 -20.69 -0.53
CA MET A 168 -6.53 -21.24 -1.46
C MET A 168 -5.09 -21.16 -0.91
N LEU A 169 -4.83 -20.28 0.07
CA LEU A 169 -3.51 -20.04 0.65
C LEU A 169 -3.27 -20.81 1.96
N ARG A 170 -4.26 -21.57 2.43
CA ARG A 170 -4.19 -22.40 3.64
C ARG A 170 -3.57 -23.77 3.39
#